data_AF-A0A554KF88-F1
#
_entry.id   AF-A0A554KF88-F1
#
_cell.length_a   1.000
_cell.length_b   1.000
_cell.length_c   1.000
_cell.angle_alpha   90.00
_cell.angle_beta   90.00
_cell.angle_gamma   90.00
#
_symmetry.space_group_name_H-M   'P 1'
#
loop_
_entity.id
_entity.type
_entity.pdbx_description
1 polymer ?
#
loop_
_entity_poly.entity_id
_entity_poly.type
_entity_poly.pdbx_seq_one_letter_code
_entity_poly.pdbx_strand_id
1 'polypeptide(L)'
;MSQSITISRIFARLTEILNLIIPFLVLLATVIFIWGIVRYVASGDNEQKVEEAKILIMWGIIALAAMLTVWGFVNILISALFGTTNLPNIPGPDLQPFL
;
A
#
# COMPACT_ATOMS: atom_id res chain seq x y z
N MET A 1 -27.33 -27.98 -0.58
CA MET A 1 -28.18 -26.77 -0.54
C MET A 1 -28.24 -26.23 0.88
N SER A 2 -27.47 -25.21 1.22
CA SER A 2 -27.91 -24.13 2.12
C SER A 2 -27.06 -22.89 1.79
N GLN A 3 -27.66 -21.96 1.06
CA GLN A 3 -27.14 -20.62 0.85
C GLN A 3 -27.41 -19.84 2.13
N SER A 4 -26.76 -20.19 3.24
CA SER A 4 -26.67 -19.26 4.35
C SER A 4 -25.80 -18.11 3.86
N ILE A 5 -26.28 -16.88 4.02
CA ILE A 5 -25.38 -15.72 4.03
C ILE A 5 -24.58 -15.87 5.33
N THR A 6 -23.61 -16.80 5.31
CA THR A 6 -22.66 -16.99 6.38
C THR A 6 -21.84 -15.73 6.41
N ILE A 7 -21.71 -15.08 7.57
CA ILE A 7 -20.90 -13.87 7.76
C ILE A 7 -19.52 -14.01 7.08
N SER A 8 -18.96 -15.22 7.11
CA SER A 8 -17.73 -15.63 6.40
C SER A 8 -17.70 -15.29 4.90
N ARG A 9 -18.83 -15.37 4.18
CA ARG A 9 -18.90 -15.01 2.75
C ARG A 9 -18.78 -13.50 2.52
N ILE A 10 -19.32 -12.68 3.42
CA ILE A 10 -19.21 -11.23 3.35
C ILE A 10 -17.76 -10.82 3.62
N PHE A 11 -17.13 -11.39 4.66
CA PHE A 11 -15.72 -11.16 4.96
C PHE A 11 -14.81 -11.64 3.83
N ALA A 12 -15.05 -12.83 3.26
CA ALA A 12 -14.25 -13.34 2.14
C ALA A 12 -14.33 -12.42 0.92
N ARG A 13 -15.53 -11.96 0.54
CA ARG A 13 -15.72 -11.01 -0.56
C ARG A 13 -15.07 -9.66 -0.28
N LEU A 14 -15.14 -9.18 0.96
CA LEU A 14 -14.48 -7.93 1.35
C LEU A 14 -12.96 -8.05 1.25
N THR A 15 -12.38 -9.12 1.77
CA THR A 15 -10.93 -9.38 1.67
C THR A 15 -10.48 -9.52 0.22
N GLU A 16 -11.26 -10.16 -0.64
CA GLU A 16 -10.98 -10.28 -2.08
C GLU A 16 -10.90 -8.89 -2.76
N ILE A 17 -11.85 -8.00 -2.47
CA ILE A 17 -11.87 -6.62 -2.99
C ILE A 17 -10.70 -5.80 -2.42
N LEU A 18 -10.44 -5.91 -1.11
CA LEU A 18 -9.36 -5.17 -0.45
C LEU A 18 -7.98 -5.62 -0.95
N ASN A 19 -7.78 -6.91 -1.16
CA ASN A 19 -6.53 -7.45 -1.71
C ASN A 19 -6.28 -7.00 -3.14
N LEU A 20 -7.32 -6.63 -3.89
CA LEU A 20 -7.20 -6.04 -5.22
C LEU A 20 -6.93 -4.53 -5.18
N ILE A 21 -7.59 -3.79 -4.29
CA ILE A 21 -7.52 -2.32 -4.26
C ILE A 21 -6.25 -1.80 -3.60
N ILE A 22 -5.74 -2.47 -2.55
CA ILE A 22 -4.53 -2.04 -1.84
C ILE A 22 -3.30 -1.97 -2.78
N PRO A 23 -2.94 -3.00 -3.56
CA PRO A 23 -1.80 -2.93 -4.48
C PRO A 23 -2.01 -1.85 -5.56
N PHE A 24 -3.26 -1.62 -5.97
CA PHE A 24 -3.58 -0.52 -6.88
C PHE A 24 -3.32 0.86 -6.26
N LEU A 25 -3.69 1.05 -4.98
CA LEU A 25 -3.39 2.29 -4.25
C LEU A 25 -1.89 2.48 -4.04
N VAL A 26 -1.14 1.40 -3.77
CA VAL A 26 0.32 1.45 -3.69
C VAL A 26 0.91 1.91 -5.02
N LEU A 27 0.49 1.30 -6.14
CA LEU A 27 0.90 1.70 -7.48
C LEU A 27 0.60 3.18 -7.75
N LEU A 28 -0.61 3.63 -7.42
CA LEU A 28 -1.00 5.03 -7.61
C LEU A 28 -0.16 5.98 -6.76
N ALA A 29 0.09 5.63 -5.50
CA ALA A 29 0.95 6.40 -4.61
C ALA A 29 2.39 6.48 -5.14
N THR A 30 2.93 5.39 -5.68
CA THR A 30 4.24 5.38 -6.34
C THR A 30 4.27 6.28 -7.58
N VAL A 31 3.22 6.27 -8.40
CA VAL A 31 3.13 7.15 -9.58
C VAL A 31 3.09 8.63 -9.15
N ILE A 32 2.29 8.98 -8.14
CA ILE A 32 2.21 10.35 -7.62
C ILE A 32 3.56 10.78 -7.04
N PHE A 33 4.23 9.90 -6.31
CA PHE A 33 5.57 10.16 -5.76
C PHE A 33 6.60 10.41 -6.87
N ILE A 34 6.63 9.57 -7.91
CA ILE A 34 7.52 9.75 -9.08
C ILE A 34 7.20 11.06 -9.80
N TRP A 35 5.91 11.40 -9.98
CA TRP A 35 5.52 12.67 -10.58
C TRP A 35 5.99 13.85 -9.73
N GLY A 36 5.87 13.78 -8.40
CA GLY A 36 6.43 14.78 -7.48
C GLY A 36 7.93 15.00 -7.73
N ILE A 37 8.71 13.93 -7.86
CA ILE A 37 10.15 14.00 -8.16
C ILE A 37 10.42 14.64 -9.53
N VAL A 38 9.71 14.20 -10.57
CA VAL A 38 9.87 14.75 -11.92
C VAL A 38 9.56 16.24 -11.93
N ARG A 39 8.50 16.67 -11.25
CA ARG A 39 8.14 18.08 -11.11
C ARG A 39 9.20 18.86 -10.33
N TYR A 40 9.75 18.28 -9.28
CA TYR A 40 10.82 18.90 -8.50
C TYR A 40 12.08 19.14 -9.34
N VAL A 41 12.52 18.13 -10.10
CA VAL A 41 13.69 18.25 -10.99
C VAL A 41 13.40 19.24 -12.13
N ALA A 42 12.19 19.23 -12.69
CA ALA A 42 11.79 20.15 -13.76
C ALA A 42 11.57 21.61 -13.29
N SER A 43 11.52 21.85 -11.98
CA SER A 43 11.26 23.20 -11.43
C SER A 43 12.48 24.13 -11.52
N GLY A 44 13.70 23.58 -11.62
CA GLY A 44 14.94 24.36 -11.71
C GLY A 44 15.07 25.39 -10.59
N ASP A 45 15.36 26.64 -10.95
CA ASP A 45 15.53 27.78 -10.02
C ASP A 45 14.21 28.49 -9.63
N ASN A 46 13.05 28.00 -10.08
CA ASN A 46 11.79 28.63 -9.72
C ASN A 46 11.36 28.19 -8.31
N GLU A 47 11.70 28.99 -7.31
CA GLU A 47 11.46 28.69 -5.88
C GLU A 47 10.02 28.26 -5.57
N GLN A 48 9.02 28.91 -6.18
CA GLN A 48 7.61 28.56 -5.97
C GLN A 48 7.28 27.14 -6.47
N LYS A 49 7.76 26.78 -7.66
CA LYS A 49 7.52 25.44 -8.23
C LYS A 49 8.27 24.35 -7.47
N VAL A 50 9.46 24.67 -6.96
CA VAL A 50 10.27 23.80 -6.11
C VAL A 50 9.54 23.51 -4.80
N GLU A 51 8.96 24.52 -4.15
CA GLU A 51 8.21 24.36 -2.91
C GLU A 51 6.95 23.49 -3.09
N GLU A 52 6.16 23.75 -4.13
CA GLU A 52 5.01 22.93 -4.48
C GLU A 52 5.39 21.46 -4.74
N ALA A 53 6.48 21.24 -5.47
CA ALA A 53 6.93 19.89 -5.78
C ALA A 53 7.44 19.15 -4.53
N LYS A 54 8.13 19.83 -3.61
CA LYS A 54 8.55 19.27 -2.32
C LYS A 54 7.35 18.82 -1.49
N ILE A 55 6.28 19.61 -1.45
CA ILE A 55 5.05 19.26 -0.74
C ILE A 55 4.45 17.97 -1.33
N LEU A 56 4.35 17.86 -2.65
CA LEU A 56 3.86 16.65 -3.31
C LEU A 56 4.71 15.42 -3.01
N ILE A 57 6.04 15.56 -3.03
CA ILE A 57 6.97 14.48 -2.67
C ILE A 57 6.75 14.05 -1.21
N MET A 58 6.65 14.99 -0.28
CA MET A 58 6.43 14.71 1.13
C MET A 58 5.14 13.92 1.35
N TRP A 59 4.04 14.32 0.69
CA TRP A 59 2.79 13.56 0.73
C TRP A 59 2.93 12.14 0.17
N GLY A 60 3.67 11.98 -0.93
CA GLY A 60 4.01 10.67 -1.48
C GLY A 60 4.79 9.79 -0.50
N ILE A 61 5.81 10.35 0.17
CA ILE A 61 6.60 9.64 1.18
C ILE A 61 5.74 9.23 2.37
N ILE A 62 4.91 10.13 2.88
CA ILE A 62 4.02 9.84 4.03
C ILE A 62 3.06 8.70 3.67
N ALA A 63 2.47 8.72 2.48
CA ALA A 63 1.57 7.65 2.03
C ALA A 63 2.29 6.30 1.94
N LEU A 64 3.48 6.26 1.33
CA LEU A 64 4.28 5.04 1.22
C LEU A 64 4.74 4.53 2.60
N ALA A 65 5.23 5.43 3.45
CA ALA A 65 5.66 5.11 4.80
C ALA A 65 4.51 4.55 5.65
N ALA A 66 3.31 5.14 5.56
CA ALA A 66 2.13 4.64 6.26
C ALA A 66 1.76 3.21 5.82
N MET A 67 1.76 2.94 4.51
CA MET A 67 1.50 1.60 3.97
C MET A 67 2.50 0.56 4.48
N LEU A 68 3.80 0.89 4.44
CA LEU A 68 4.86 -0.01 4.94
C LEU A 68 4.78 -0.20 6.46
N THR A 69 4.47 0.87 7.20
CA THR A 69 4.39 0.83 8.66
C THR A 69 3.25 -0.08 9.12
N VAL A 70 2.07 0.00 8.50
CA VAL A 70 0.94 -0.88 8.84
C VAL A 70 1.31 -2.35 8.63
N TRP A 71 1.98 -2.69 7.53
CA TRP A 71 2.41 -4.06 7.25
C TRP A 71 3.51 -4.57 8.17
N GLY A 72 4.54 -3.74 8.40
CA GLY A 72 5.60 -4.05 9.36
C GLY A 72 5.05 -4.25 10.78
N PHE A 73 4.12 -3.39 11.19
CA PHE A 73 3.48 -3.48 12.50
C PHE A 73 2.61 -4.73 12.64
N VAL A 74 1.77 -5.04 11.65
CA VAL A 74 0.94 -6.25 11.63
C VAL A 74 1.81 -7.51 11.71
N ASN A 75 2.92 -7.54 10.97
CA ASN A 75 3.86 -8.66 11.01
C ASN A 75 4.47 -8.87 12.41
N ILE A 76 4.95 -7.79 13.04
CA ILE A 76 5.50 -7.85 14.40
C ILE A 76 4.42 -8.31 15.40
N LEU A 77 3.21 -7.78 15.28
CA LEU A 77 2.11 -8.11 16.17
C LEU A 77 1.70 -9.60 16.04
N ILE A 78 1.61 -10.12 14.82
CA ILE A 78 1.29 -11.54 14.58
C ILE A 78 2.40 -12.45 15.09
N SER A 79 3.67 -12.11 14.82
CA SER A 79 4.81 -12.85 15.35
C SER A 79 4.84 -12.83 16.88
N ALA A 80 4.52 -11.71 17.52
CA ALA A 80 4.52 -11.57 18.97
C ALA A 80 3.36 -12.32 19.65
N LEU A 81 2.17 -12.33 19.04
CA LEU A 81 0.98 -12.96 19.62
C LEU A 81 0.84 -14.45 19.31
N PHE A 82 1.23 -14.86 18.09
CA PHE A 82 0.98 -16.22 17.58
C PHE A 82 2.25 -17.04 17.36
N GLY A 83 3.45 -16.45 17.55
CA GLY A 83 4.73 -17.16 17.41
C GLY A 83 4.98 -17.76 16.02
N THR A 84 4.31 -17.23 14.99
CA THR A 84 4.34 -17.77 13.63
C THR A 84 5.52 -17.20 12.83
N THR A 85 6.26 -18.08 12.16
CA THR A 85 7.33 -17.71 11.20
C THR A 85 6.82 -17.51 9.77
N ASN A 86 5.55 -17.83 9.52
CA ASN A 86 4.91 -17.58 8.23
C ASN A 86 4.52 -16.11 8.18
N LEU A 87 5.32 -15.32 7.45
CA LEU A 87 5.04 -13.91 7.22
C LEU A 87 3.64 -13.78 6.60
N PRO A 88 2.79 -12.88 7.11
CA PRO A 88 1.51 -12.59 6.49
C PRO A 88 1.73 -12.17 5.03
N ASN A 89 0.97 -12.75 4.11
CA ASN A 89 1.04 -12.36 2.70
C ASN A 89 0.76 -10.85 2.60
N ILE A 90 1.68 -10.11 1.99
CA ILE A 90 1.45 -8.72 1.63
C ILE A 90 0.18 -8.65 0.75
N PRO A 91 -0.70 -7.63 0.89
CA PRO A 91 -1.88 -7.47 0.09
C PRO A 91 -1.42 -7.13 -1.31
N GLY A 92 -1.74 -8.04 -2.19
CA GLY A 92 -1.25 -8.02 -3.54
C GLY A 92 -1.73 -9.28 -4.23
N PRO A 93 -1.73 -9.29 -5.57
CA PRO A 93 -1.81 -10.52 -6.32
C PRO A 93 -0.69 -11.45 -5.85
N ASP A 94 -0.99 -12.74 -5.73
CA ASP A 94 0.05 -13.73 -5.49
C ASP A 94 0.98 -13.78 -6.71
N LEU A 95 2.21 -13.31 -6.54
CA LEU A 95 3.23 -13.30 -7.60
C LEU A 95 4.14 -14.54 -7.54
N GLN A 96 3.97 -15.42 -6.55
CA GLN A 96 4.75 -16.66 -6.41
C GLN A 96 4.71 -17.58 -7.65
N PRO A 97 3.63 -17.70 -8.44
CA PRO A 97 3.65 -18.53 -9.64
C PRO A 97 4.44 -17.94 -10.82
N PHE A 98 4.93 -16.70 -10.72
CA PHE A 98 5.62 -15.99 -11.81
C PHE A 98 7.09 -15.63 -11.49
N LEU A 99 7.59 -16.03 -10.32
CA LEU A 99 8.98 -15.87 -9.86
C LEU A 99 9.64 -17.24 -9.74
#